data_AF-A0A484Q368-F1
#
_entry.id   AF-A0A484Q368-F1
#
_cell.length_a   1.000
_cell.length_b   1.000
_cell.length_c   1.000
_cell.angle_alpha   90.00
_cell.angle_beta   90.00
_cell.angle_gamma   90.00
#
_symmetry.space_group_name_H-M   'P 1'
#
loop_
_entity.id
_entity.type
_entity.pdbx_description
1 polymer ?
#
loop_
_entity_poly.entity_id
_entity_poly.type
_entity_poly.pdbx_seq_one_letter_code
_entity_poly.pdbx_strand_id
1 'polypeptide(L)'
;MNAGLLRAVAPYLIGAAALAAIVLGVRWYGHSQFAAGQAACQEAQRVAGLEEFKSEAERLTGLSADLQDRIDTLAATRPKIIERYTREIIDRPLPAGCILDAGRLRRINDGIGTANAAGQRVDPVPAGPVPAD
;
A
#
# COMPACT_ATOMS: atom_id res chain seq x y z
N MET A 1 11.25 36.36 74.00
CA MET A 1 12.04 36.66 72.78
C MET A 1 12.18 38.17 72.67
N ASN A 2 13.40 38.71 72.71
CA ASN A 2 13.65 40.14 72.85
C ASN A 2 13.18 40.92 71.60
N ALA A 3 12.22 41.83 71.78
CA ALA A 3 11.62 42.63 70.71
C ALA A 3 12.64 43.47 69.92
N GLY A 4 13.79 43.81 70.52
CA GLY A 4 14.88 44.52 69.83
C GLY A 4 15.57 43.70 68.74
N LEU A 5 15.73 42.39 68.94
CA LEU A 5 16.40 41.52 67.96
C LEU A 5 15.49 41.23 66.76
N LEU A 6 14.18 41.09 67.00
CA LEU A 6 13.17 40.95 65.95
C LEU A 6 13.11 42.17 65.03
N ARG A 7 13.23 43.39 65.58
CA ARG A 7 13.26 44.62 64.76
C ARG A 7 14.51 44.74 63.89
N ALA A 8 15.66 44.29 64.40
CA ALA A 8 16.92 44.34 63.65
C ALA A 8 16.96 43.32 62.50
N VAL A 9 16.31 42.15 62.67
CA VAL A 9 16.33 41.05 61.70
C VAL A 9 15.15 41.10 60.72
N ALA A 10 14.06 41.79 61.06
CA ALA A 10 12.88 41.97 60.21
C ALA A 10 13.16 42.35 58.73
N PRO A 11 14.01 43.36 58.41
CA PRO A 11 14.28 43.70 57.01
C PRO A 11 14.99 42.58 56.24
N TYR A 12 15.86 41.81 56.91
CA TYR A 12 16.55 40.67 56.30
C TYR A 12 15.58 39.51 56.03
N LEU A 13 14.62 39.27 56.92
CA LEU A 13 13.57 38.27 56.69
C LEU A 13 12.68 38.64 55.50
N ILE A 14 12.35 39.92 55.34
CA ILE A 14 11.58 40.41 54.19
C ILE A 14 12.38 40.23 52.89
N GLY A 15 13.66 40.59 52.89
CA GLY A 15 14.54 40.38 51.73
C GLY A 15 14.69 38.91 51.36
N ALA A 16 14.89 38.04 52.35
CA ALA A 16 14.98 36.59 52.15
C ALA A 16 13.67 36.01 51.62
N ALA A 17 12.52 36.44 52.15
CA ALA A 17 11.21 36.02 51.67
C ALA A 17 10.96 36.46 50.22
N ALA A 18 11.35 37.69 49.85
CA ALA A 18 11.22 38.19 48.49
C ALA A 18 12.08 37.37 47.50
N LEU A 19 13.33 37.08 47.86
CA LEU A 19 14.21 36.23 47.03
C LEU A 19 13.66 34.81 46.90
N ALA A 20 13.16 34.23 48.00
CA ALA A 20 12.53 32.91 47.96
C ALA A 20 11.31 32.88 47.03
N ALA A 21 10.48 33.92 47.07
CA ALA A 21 9.31 34.05 46.18
C ALA A 21 9.73 34.14 44.71
N ILE A 22 10.79 34.88 44.39
CA ILE A 22 11.31 34.99 43.02
C ILE A 22 11.81 33.63 42.53
N VAL A 23 12.61 32.92 43.34
CA VAL A 23 13.15 31.60 42.96
C VAL A 23 12.04 30.58 42.75
N LEU A 24 11.04 30.55 43.63
CA LEU A 24 9.87 29.70 43.48
C LEU A 24 9.07 30.06 42.23
N GLY A 25 8.88 31.34 41.96
CA GLY A 25 8.18 31.82 40.76
C GLY A 25 8.87 31.38 39.47
N VAL A 26 10.19 31.56 39.36
CA VAL A 26 10.97 31.14 38.19
C VAL A 26 10.92 29.61 38.02
N ARG A 27 11.08 28.85 39.11
CA ARG A 27 11.03 27.39 39.06
C ARG A 27 9.64 26.89 38.65
N TRP A 28 8.57 27.48 39.19
CA TRP A 28 7.20 27.15 38.84
C TRP A 28 6.92 27.47 37.36
N TYR A 29 7.32 28.66 36.91
CA TYR A 29 7.16 29.08 35.53
C TYR A 29 7.89 28.13 34.57
N GLY A 30 9.15 27.79 34.86
CA GLY A 30 9.90 26.80 34.09
C GLY A 30 9.17 25.46 34.03
N HIS A 31 8.69 24.93 35.16
CA HIS A 31 7.93 23.69 35.19
C HIS A 31 6.64 23.77 34.35
N SER A 32 5.89 24.88 34.43
CA SER A 32 4.67 25.06 33.63
C SER A 32 4.96 25.10 32.13
N GLN A 33 6.06 25.73 31.72
CA GLN A 33 6.46 25.78 30.31
C GLN A 33 6.93 24.42 29.79
N PHE A 34 7.65 23.64 30.60
CA PHE A 34 8.01 22.27 30.24
C PHE A 34 6.77 21.38 30.07
N ALA A 35 5.78 21.51 30.96
CA ALA A 35 4.53 20.75 30.84
C ALA A 35 3.72 21.16 29.59
N ALA A 36 3.63 22.47 29.31
CA ALA A 36 2.96 22.99 28.12
C ALA A 36 3.65 22.52 26.82
N GLY A 37 4.98 22.52 26.79
CA GLY A 37 5.76 22.00 25.65
C GLY A 37 5.53 20.51 25.41
N GLN A 38 5.50 19.70 26.47
CA GLN A 38 5.20 18.27 26.35
C GLN A 38 3.79 18.01 25.81
N ALA A 39 2.80 18.77 26.28
CA ALA A 39 1.43 18.68 25.77
C ALA A 39 1.35 19.04 24.28
N ALA A 40 2.03 20.12 23.87
CA ALA A 40 2.08 20.54 22.46
C ALA A 40 2.76 19.49 21.57
N CYS A 41 3.84 18.86 22.03
CA CYS A 41 4.51 17.78 21.28
C CYS A 41 3.61 16.53 21.12
N GLN A 42 2.86 16.16 22.17
CA GLN A 42 1.94 15.03 22.10
C GLN A 42 0.78 15.30 21.13
N GLU A 43 0.25 16.52 21.12
CA GLU A 43 -0.79 16.93 20.18
C GLU A 43 -0.28 16.92 18.74
N ALA A 44 0.91 17.49 18.49
CA ALA A 44 1.54 17.48 17.17
C ALA A 44 1.79 16.03 16.66
N GLN A 45 2.25 15.11 17.53
CA GLN A 45 2.41 13.71 17.16
C GLN A 45 1.08 13.01 16.83
N ARG A 46 -0.01 13.34 17.55
CA ARG A 46 -1.34 12.79 17.23
C ARG A 46 -1.84 13.26 15.87
N VAL A 47 -1.64 14.53 15.53
CA VAL A 47 -2.05 15.07 14.22
C VAL A 47 -1.20 14.49 13.10
N ALA A 48 0.12 14.41 13.28
CA ALA A 48 1.02 13.81 12.28
C ALA A 48 0.67 12.34 12.00
N GLY A 49 0.36 11.55 13.03
CA GLY A 49 -0.08 10.16 12.85
C GLY A 49 -1.37 10.05 12.04
N LEU A 50 -2.34 10.95 12.28
CA LEU A 50 -3.61 10.96 11.55
C LEU A 50 -3.44 11.33 10.06
N GLU A 51 -2.56 12.27 9.74
CA GLU A 51 -2.26 12.65 8.36
C GLU A 51 -1.59 11.51 7.58
N GLU A 52 -0.66 10.79 8.21
CA GLU A 52 -0.01 9.65 7.59
C GLU A 52 -1.01 8.50 7.35
N PHE A 53 -1.85 8.17 8.34
CA PHE A 53 -2.93 7.19 8.14
C PHE A 53 -3.91 7.61 7.05
N LYS A 54 -4.25 8.90 6.95
CA LYS A 54 -5.12 9.42 5.90
C LYS A 54 -4.49 9.25 4.52
N SER A 55 -3.21 9.58 4.37
CA SER A 55 -2.49 9.45 3.10
C SER A 55 -2.40 7.99 2.62
N GLU A 56 -2.16 7.05 3.55
CA GLU A 56 -2.07 5.64 3.22
C GLU A 56 -3.47 5.04 2.91
N ALA A 57 -4.52 5.51 3.58
CA ALA A 57 -5.90 5.15 3.28
C ALA A 57 -6.36 5.68 1.90
N GLU A 58 -6.01 6.91 1.55
CA GLU A 58 -6.28 7.48 0.23
C GLU A 58 -5.53 6.70 -0.87
N ARG A 59 -4.28 6.30 -0.61
CA ARG A 59 -3.50 5.46 -1.52
C ARG A 59 -4.11 4.07 -1.71
N LEU A 60 -4.51 3.39 -0.63
CA LEU A 60 -5.21 2.09 -0.71
C LEU A 60 -6.54 2.20 -1.47
N THR A 61 -7.28 3.28 -1.24
CA THR A 61 -8.55 3.53 -1.92
C THR A 61 -8.34 3.79 -3.41
N GLY A 62 -7.32 4.58 -3.77
CA GLY A 62 -6.93 4.81 -5.16
C GLY A 62 -6.49 3.54 -5.88
N LEU A 63 -5.71 2.68 -5.23
CA LEU A 63 -5.33 1.36 -5.76
C LEU A 63 -6.54 0.44 -5.96
N SER A 64 -7.51 0.49 -5.05
CA SER A 64 -8.74 -0.32 -5.16
C SER A 64 -9.60 0.16 -6.35
N ALA A 65 -9.71 1.48 -6.55
CA ALA A 65 -10.40 2.04 -7.71
C ALA A 65 -9.73 1.69 -9.04
N ASP A 66 -8.38 1.77 -9.12
CA ASP A 66 -7.63 1.35 -10.32
C ASP A 66 -7.82 -0.15 -10.61
N LEU A 67 -7.87 -0.99 -9.57
CA LEU A 67 -8.12 -2.42 -9.73
C LEU A 67 -9.55 -2.68 -10.25
N GLN A 68 -10.53 -1.94 -9.75
CA GLN A 68 -11.93 -2.03 -10.20
C GLN A 68 -12.05 -1.62 -11.68
N ASP A 69 -11.43 -0.52 -12.07
CA ASP A 69 -11.45 -0.01 -13.46
C ASP A 69 -10.76 -0.98 -14.44
N ARG A 70 -9.67 -1.62 -14.00
CA ARG A 70 -9.03 -2.71 -14.76
C ARG A 70 -9.94 -3.93 -14.87
N ILE A 71 -10.64 -4.33 -13.80
CA ILE A 71 -11.59 -5.44 -13.83
C ILE A 71 -12.73 -5.13 -14.81
N ASP A 72 -13.28 -3.93 -14.77
CA ASP A 72 -14.37 -3.48 -15.65
C ASP A 72 -13.90 -3.41 -17.11
N THR A 73 -12.68 -2.90 -17.35
CA THR A 73 -12.06 -2.91 -18.68
C THR A 73 -11.83 -4.33 -19.19
N LEU A 74 -11.35 -5.25 -18.35
CA LEU A 74 -11.20 -6.66 -18.70
C LEU A 74 -12.55 -7.31 -18.99
N ALA A 75 -13.58 -7.02 -18.18
CA ALA A 75 -14.93 -7.52 -18.36
C ALA A 75 -15.58 -6.98 -19.63
N ALA A 76 -15.31 -5.73 -20.01
CA ALA A 76 -15.78 -5.11 -21.26
C ALA A 76 -15.01 -5.60 -22.50
N THR A 77 -13.76 -6.04 -22.34
CA THR A 77 -12.92 -6.51 -23.46
C THR A 77 -13.08 -8.02 -23.72
N ARG A 78 -13.32 -8.82 -22.69
CA ARG A 78 -13.56 -10.28 -22.79
C ARG A 78 -14.87 -10.75 -23.48
N PRO A 79 -15.94 -9.96 -23.71
CA PRO A 79 -17.12 -10.47 -24.39
C PRO A 79 -16.79 -10.92 -25.83
N LYS A 80 -15.76 -10.30 -26.45
CA LYS A 80 -15.44 -10.54 -27.85
C LYS A 80 -14.67 -11.81 -28.14
N ILE A 81 -13.93 -12.41 -27.19
CA ILE A 81 -13.15 -13.62 -27.49
C ILE A 81 -14.03 -14.87 -27.42
N ILE A 82 -14.93 -14.97 -26.44
CA ILE A 82 -15.85 -16.13 -26.35
C ILE A 82 -16.94 -16.04 -27.43
N GLU A 83 -17.51 -14.87 -27.69
CA GLU A 83 -18.49 -14.72 -28.77
C GLU A 83 -17.87 -14.92 -30.15
N ARG A 84 -16.66 -14.41 -30.43
CA ARG A 84 -16.02 -14.61 -31.73
C ARG A 84 -15.65 -16.06 -31.99
N TYR A 85 -15.05 -16.76 -31.01
CA TYR A 85 -14.76 -18.19 -31.16
C TYR A 85 -16.04 -19.00 -31.38
N THR A 86 -17.08 -18.74 -30.58
CA THR A 86 -18.34 -19.51 -30.68
C THR A 86 -19.07 -19.20 -32.00
N ARG A 87 -19.13 -17.94 -32.40
CA ARG A 87 -19.76 -17.52 -33.65
C ARG A 87 -19.02 -18.09 -34.87
N GLU A 88 -17.69 -18.06 -34.88
CA GLU A 88 -16.91 -18.56 -36.02
C GLU A 88 -16.97 -20.10 -36.13
N ILE A 89 -17.08 -20.83 -35.01
CA ILE A 89 -17.30 -22.28 -35.00
C ILE A 89 -18.71 -22.66 -35.48
N ILE A 90 -19.74 -21.87 -35.13
CA ILE A 90 -21.13 -22.12 -35.53
C ILE A 90 -21.38 -21.71 -36.99
N ASP A 91 -20.87 -20.54 -37.42
CA ASP A 91 -21.08 -20.00 -38.76
C ASP A 91 -20.22 -20.70 -39.82
N ARG A 92 -19.07 -21.26 -39.43
CA ARG A 92 -18.16 -22.01 -40.31
C ARG A 92 -17.75 -23.34 -39.68
N PRO A 93 -18.68 -24.30 -39.55
CA PRO A 93 -18.36 -25.60 -38.98
C PRO A 93 -17.26 -26.25 -39.84
N LEU A 94 -16.22 -26.75 -39.16
CA LEU A 94 -15.17 -27.52 -39.82
C LEU A 94 -15.82 -28.69 -40.59
N PRO A 95 -15.48 -28.88 -41.88
CA PRO A 95 -16.06 -29.94 -42.68
C PRO A 95 -15.81 -31.31 -42.02
N ALA A 96 -16.80 -32.19 -42.12
CA ALA A 96 -16.76 -33.52 -41.51
C ALA A 96 -15.49 -34.27 -41.97
N GLY A 97 -14.55 -34.45 -41.05
CA GLY A 97 -13.22 -35.01 -41.33
C GLY A 97 -12.04 -34.17 -40.83
N CYS A 98 -12.25 -32.86 -40.63
CA CYS A 98 -11.25 -31.93 -40.07
C CYS A 98 -11.33 -31.77 -38.54
N ILE A 99 -12.32 -32.38 -37.89
CA ILE A 99 -12.41 -32.39 -36.43
C ILE A 99 -11.37 -33.36 -35.89
N LEU A 100 -10.58 -32.89 -34.93
CA LEU A 100 -9.60 -33.70 -34.24
C LEU A 100 -10.31 -34.63 -33.25
N ASP A 101 -10.56 -35.87 -33.67
CA ASP A 101 -11.19 -36.89 -32.84
C ASP A 101 -10.21 -37.51 -31.81
N ALA A 102 -10.76 -38.13 -30.76
CA ALA A 102 -9.97 -38.71 -29.68
C ALA A 102 -8.94 -39.77 -30.15
N GLY A 103 -9.27 -40.54 -31.19
CA GLY A 103 -8.36 -41.52 -31.76
C GLY A 103 -7.19 -40.88 -32.50
N ARG A 104 -7.46 -39.77 -33.21
CA ARG A 104 -6.45 -38.97 -33.92
C ARG A 104 -5.52 -38.24 -32.96
N LEU A 105 -6.05 -37.67 -31.87
CA LEU A 105 -5.27 -37.10 -30.76
C LEU A 105 -4.32 -38.14 -30.15
N ARG A 106 -4.81 -39.35 -29.90
CA ARG A 106 -4.00 -40.43 -29.33
C ARG A 106 -2.83 -40.79 -30.25
N ARG A 107 -3.08 -40.97 -31.56
CA ARG A 107 -2.02 -41.25 -32.55
C ARG A 107 -0.97 -40.14 -32.62
N ILE A 108 -1.38 -38.87 -32.53
CA ILE A 108 -0.45 -37.74 -32.53
C ILE A 108 0.41 -37.77 -31.26
N ASN A 109 -0.20 -37.97 -30.08
CA ASN A 109 0.54 -38.05 -28.83
C ASN A 109 1.50 -39.24 -28.80
N ASP A 110 1.11 -40.39 -29.35
CA ASP A 110 1.97 -41.55 -29.49
C ASP A 110 3.14 -41.26 -30.45
N GLY A 111 2.87 -40.54 -31.56
CA GLY A 111 3.90 -40.07 -32.49
C GLY A 111 4.89 -39.09 -31.86
N ILE A 112 4.40 -38.16 -31.04
CA ILE A 112 5.25 -37.23 -30.27
C ILE A 112 6.07 -38.00 -29.23
N GLY A 113 5.44 -38.94 -28.52
CA GLY A 113 6.13 -39.80 -27.55
C GLY A 113 7.27 -40.60 -28.18
N THR A 114 7.03 -41.18 -29.35
CA THR A 114 8.05 -41.93 -30.11
C THR A 114 9.15 -41.03 -30.66
N ALA A 115 8.82 -39.85 -31.20
CA ALA A 115 9.82 -38.88 -31.68
C ALA A 115 10.72 -38.35 -30.54
N ASN A 116 10.12 -38.04 -29.39
CA ASN A 116 10.85 -37.63 -28.18
C ASN A 116 11.76 -38.75 -27.66
N ALA A 117 11.27 -40.00 -27.64
CA ALA A 117 12.07 -41.16 -27.25
C ALA A 117 13.21 -41.46 -28.23
N ALA A 118 13.01 -41.17 -29.52
CA ALA A 118 14.04 -41.31 -30.55
C ALA A 118 15.06 -40.15 -30.56
N GLY A 119 14.90 -39.12 -29.72
CA GLY A 119 15.80 -37.98 -29.62
C GLY A 119 15.85 -37.11 -30.89
N GLN A 120 14.87 -37.23 -31.78
CA GLN A 120 14.79 -36.41 -32.99
C GLN A 120 14.42 -34.98 -32.60
N ARG A 121 15.37 -34.04 -32.75
CA ARG A 121 15.08 -32.62 -32.58
C ARG A 121 14.21 -32.18 -33.74
N VAL A 122 12.99 -31.77 -33.43
CA VAL A 122 12.10 -31.09 -34.38
C VAL A 122 12.69 -29.69 -34.61
N ASP A 123 12.86 -29.31 -35.87
CA ASP A 123 13.33 -27.96 -36.23
C ASP A 123 12.40 -26.89 -35.61
N PRO A 124 12.96 -25.78 -35.13
CA PRO A 124 12.16 -24.71 -34.52
C PRO A 124 11.13 -24.18 -35.53
N VAL A 125 9.88 -24.07 -35.09
CA VAL A 125 8.80 -23.47 -35.87
C VAL A 125 9.21 -22.05 -36.24
N PRO A 126 9.24 -21.69 -37.54
CA PRO A 126 9.61 -20.34 -37.95
C PRO A 126 8.63 -19.34 -37.34
N ALA A 127 9.16 -18.34 -36.65
CA ALA A 127 8.35 -17.23 -36.16
C ALA A 127 7.69 -16.55 -37.36
N GLY A 128 6.35 -16.57 -37.40
CA GLY A 128 5.59 -15.85 -38.41
C GLY A 128 5.84 -14.34 -38.33
N PRO A 129 5.64 -13.60 -39.43
CA PRO A 129 5.88 -12.16 -39.47
C PRO A 129 5.01 -11.43 -38.45
N VAL A 130 5.65 -10.64 -37.59
CA VAL A 130 4.99 -9.67 -36.71
C VAL A 130 4.51 -8.51 -37.58
N PRO A 131 3.21 -8.19 -37.66
CA PRO A 131 2.75 -7.04 -38.42
C PRO A 131 3.28 -5.76 -37.76
N ALA A 132 3.93 -4.91 -38.55
CA ALA A 132 4.30 -3.55 -38.15
C ALA A 132 3.05 -2.66 -38.22
N ASP A 133 2.86 -1.85 -37.18
CA ASP A 133 1.75 -0.91 -36.99
C ASP A 133 1.56 0.08 -38.14
#